data_AF-A0A8J7WWN1-F1
#
_entry.id   AF-A0A8J7WWN1-F1
#
_cell.length_a   1.000
_cell.length_b   1.000
_cell.length_c   1.000
_cell.angle_alpha   90.00
_cell.angle_beta   90.00
_cell.angle_gamma   90.00
#
_symmetry.space_group_name_H-M   'P 1'
#
loop_
_entity.id
_entity.type
_entity.pdbx_description
1 polymer ?
#
loop_
_entity_poly.entity_id
_entity_poly.type
_entity_poly.pdbx_seq_one_letter_code
_entity_poly.pdbx_strand_id
1 'polypeptide(L)'
;MSSNDTHQKLQARLDEALAECARLRAENQRLREALSSTQSETGLNEAPHKYTSAQPPSEVSSSPVAPVHSKSSSKEKIALFRKLFRGREDVYPKLWENQNGNSGYTPACANEWKRPLCGKPKVKCAQCANRSLVPLSDQVIYDHLAGKQTIGVYPLLRDETCWFLAADFDKELWHEDASVFRDVCRKMGVPTALERSRSGNGGHVWIFFQAPVPAATARRFGYSILA
;
A
#
# COMPACT_ATOMS: atom_id res chain seq x y z
N MET A 1 22.50 4.99 -39.73
CA MET A 1 21.98 3.75 -39.12
C MET A 1 20.50 3.98 -38.84
N SER A 2 19.65 3.27 -39.58
CA SER A 2 18.32 3.74 -40.02
C SER A 2 17.19 3.45 -39.00
N SER A 3 16.20 4.36 -38.92
CA SER A 3 14.95 4.27 -38.14
C SER A 3 14.20 2.94 -38.27
N ASN A 4 14.49 2.16 -39.32
CA ASN A 4 13.93 0.84 -39.57
C ASN A 4 14.43 -0.22 -38.55
N ASP A 5 15.68 -0.09 -38.09
CA ASP A 5 16.28 -0.98 -37.09
C ASP A 5 15.64 -0.82 -35.70
N THR A 6 15.25 0.42 -35.35
CA THR A 6 14.54 0.71 -34.10
C THR A 6 13.11 0.16 -34.12
N HIS A 7 12.42 0.28 -35.25
CA HIS A 7 11.06 -0.26 -35.41
C HIS A 7 11.05 -1.79 -35.36
N GLN A 8 12.01 -2.45 -36.01
CA GLN A 8 12.16 -3.91 -35.95
C GLN A 8 12.46 -4.42 -34.54
N LYS A 9 13.33 -3.71 -33.79
CA LYS A 9 13.61 -4.04 -32.38
C LYS A 9 12.39 -3.89 -31.48
N LEU A 10 11.57 -2.86 -31.70
CA LEU A 10 10.33 -2.65 -30.94
C LEU A 10 9.29 -3.73 -31.25
N GLN A 11 9.16 -4.12 -32.53
CA GLN A 11 8.25 -5.19 -32.94
C GLN A 11 8.68 -6.53 -32.30
N ALA A 12 9.96 -6.86 -32.33
CA ALA A 12 10.47 -8.09 -31.71
C ALA A 12 10.19 -8.15 -30.20
N ARG A 13 10.35 -7.02 -29.48
CA ARG A 13 10.03 -6.94 -28.04
C ARG A 13 8.53 -7.03 -27.76
N LEU A 14 7.69 -6.51 -28.66
CA LEU A 14 6.23 -6.64 -28.55
C LEU A 14 5.82 -8.10 -28.72
N ASP A 15 6.38 -8.79 -29.72
CA ASP A 15 6.08 -10.19 -29.99
C ASP A 15 6.53 -11.09 -28.84
N GLU A 16 7.70 -10.84 -28.26
CA GLU A 16 8.20 -11.51 -27.05
C GLU A 16 7.28 -11.29 -25.85
N ALA A 17 6.85 -10.04 -25.60
CA ALA A 17 5.95 -9.72 -24.52
C ALA A 17 4.56 -10.37 -24.69
N LEU A 18 4.06 -10.46 -25.92
CA LEU A 18 2.80 -11.13 -26.24
C LEU A 18 2.89 -12.64 -26.06
N ALA A 19 4.01 -13.26 -26.47
CA ALA A 19 4.27 -14.68 -26.25
C ALA A 19 4.31 -15.01 -24.75
N GLU A 20 4.96 -14.16 -23.94
CA GLU A 20 5.02 -14.33 -22.50
C GLU A 20 3.65 -14.15 -21.84
N CYS A 21 2.85 -13.18 -22.30
CA CYS A 21 1.46 -13.01 -21.83
C CYS A 21 0.60 -14.26 -22.13
N ALA A 22 0.77 -14.86 -23.31
CA ALA A 22 0.04 -16.08 -23.67
C ALA A 22 0.45 -17.26 -22.77
N ARG A 23 1.76 -17.42 -22.52
CA ARG A 23 2.31 -18.45 -21.61
C ARG A 23 1.77 -18.29 -20.19
N LEU A 24 1.82 -17.07 -19.64
CA LEU A 24 1.34 -16.78 -18.29
C LEU A 24 -0.17 -17.00 -18.15
N ARG A 25 -0.96 -16.70 -19.19
CA ARG A 25 -2.41 -16.98 -19.19
C ARG A 25 -2.71 -18.46 -19.20
N ALA A 26 -2.00 -19.25 -20.01
CA ALA A 26 -2.13 -20.70 -20.04
C ALA A 26 -1.74 -21.35 -18.70
N GLU A 27 -0.68 -20.85 -18.06
CA GLU A 27 -0.26 -21.31 -16.74
C GLU A 27 -1.30 -20.96 -15.66
N ASN A 28 -1.82 -19.73 -15.65
CA ASN A 28 -2.90 -19.33 -14.74
C ASN A 28 -4.16 -20.18 -14.91
N GLN A 29 -4.49 -20.56 -16.14
CA GLN A 29 -5.61 -21.47 -16.41
C GLN A 29 -5.35 -22.86 -15.82
N ARG A 30 -4.19 -23.46 -16.09
CA ARG A 30 -3.80 -24.77 -15.52
C ARG A 30 -3.81 -24.77 -14.00
N LEU A 31 -3.29 -23.71 -13.36
CA LEU A 31 -3.28 -23.58 -11.90
C LEU A 31 -4.70 -23.47 -11.32
N ARG A 32 -5.60 -22.74 -11.99
CA ARG A 32 -7.02 -22.65 -11.58
C ARG A 32 -7.74 -24.00 -11.71
N GLU A 33 -7.49 -24.72 -12.79
CA GLU A 33 -8.03 -26.07 -13.00
C GLU A 33 -7.50 -27.05 -11.96
N ALA A 34 -6.19 -27.04 -11.67
CA ALA A 34 -5.58 -27.87 -10.63
C ALA A 34 -6.18 -27.60 -9.24
N LEU A 35 -6.37 -26.32 -8.87
CA LEU A 35 -7.02 -25.93 -7.62
C LEU A 35 -8.49 -26.37 -7.56
N SER A 36 -9.22 -26.28 -8.68
CA SER A 36 -10.61 -26.75 -8.76
C SER A 36 -10.71 -28.28 -8.61
N SER A 37 -9.72 -29.03 -9.12
CA SER A 37 -9.64 -30.48 -8.96
C SER A 37 -9.29 -30.88 -7.52
N THR A 38 -8.35 -30.16 -6.87
CA THR A 38 -8.00 -30.39 -5.46
C THR A 38 -9.16 -30.07 -4.50
N GLN A 39 -9.99 -29.07 -4.81
CA GLN A 39 -11.23 -28.80 -4.06
C GLN A 39 -12.26 -29.93 -4.16
N SER A 40 -12.28 -30.66 -5.29
CA SER A 40 -13.17 -31.82 -5.46
C SER A 40 -12.68 -33.07 -4.73
N GLU A 41 -11.36 -33.22 -4.52
CA GLU A 41 -10.78 -34.37 -3.79
C GLU A 41 -10.76 -34.19 -2.26
N THR A 42 -10.86 -32.96 -1.75
CA THR A 42 -10.76 -32.66 -0.31
C THR A 42 -12.10 -32.62 0.43
N GLY A 43 -13.23 -32.86 -0.23
CA GLY A 43 -14.53 -33.05 0.43
C GLY A 43 -15.05 -31.86 1.27
N LEU A 44 -14.47 -30.67 1.14
CA LEU A 44 -14.96 -29.45 1.78
C LEU A 44 -15.95 -28.73 0.84
N ASN A 45 -17.15 -29.30 0.72
CA ASN A 45 -18.30 -28.62 0.15
C ASN A 45 -18.89 -27.65 1.19
N GLU A 46 -18.56 -26.37 1.12
CA GLU A 46 -19.44 -25.32 1.68
C GLU A 46 -20.21 -24.63 0.55
N ALA A 47 -21.47 -25.04 0.40
CA ALA A 47 -22.49 -24.30 -0.34
C ALA A 47 -23.02 -23.12 0.51
N PRO A 48 -23.68 -22.11 -0.09
CA PRO A 48 -23.80 -20.77 0.48
C PRO A 48 -24.83 -20.69 1.63
N HIS A 49 -24.34 -20.49 2.86
CA HIS A 49 -25.19 -20.27 4.02
C HIS A 49 -25.81 -18.85 4.01
N LYS A 50 -27.09 -18.78 3.65
CA LYS A 50 -28.01 -17.70 4.05
C LYS A 50 -28.11 -17.70 5.59
N TYR A 51 -27.55 -16.70 6.26
CA TYR A 51 -27.72 -16.52 7.70
C TYR A 51 -28.90 -15.61 8.00
N THR A 52 -29.95 -16.23 8.53
CA THR A 52 -31.07 -15.59 9.22
C THR A 52 -30.55 -14.95 10.51
N SER A 53 -31.00 -13.72 10.76
CA SER A 53 -30.68 -12.90 11.93
C SER A 53 -31.22 -13.52 13.23
N ALA A 54 -30.35 -13.64 14.23
CA ALA A 54 -30.72 -13.64 15.64
C ALA A 54 -29.81 -12.64 16.37
N GLN A 55 -30.39 -11.53 16.86
CA GLN A 55 -29.78 -10.56 17.78
C GLN A 55 -29.78 -11.11 19.22
N PRO A 56 -28.83 -10.74 20.13
CA PRO A 56 -28.76 -9.39 20.78
C PRO A 56 -27.34 -8.97 21.29
N PRO A 57 -27.13 -7.88 22.07
CA PRO A 57 -27.91 -6.65 22.29
C PRO A 57 -27.18 -5.35 21.85
N SER A 58 -28.01 -4.40 21.45
CA SER A 58 -27.96 -2.93 21.45
C SER A 58 -26.63 -2.14 21.58
N GLU A 59 -26.38 -1.41 20.48
CA GLU A 59 -26.01 0.01 20.43
C GLU A 59 -24.57 0.43 20.77
N VAL A 60 -23.68 0.19 19.80
CA VAL A 60 -22.72 1.23 19.41
C VAL A 60 -23.03 1.60 17.96
N SER A 61 -23.65 2.77 17.80
CA SER A 61 -23.94 3.41 16.51
C SER A 61 -22.66 3.48 15.67
N SER A 62 -22.51 2.56 14.73
CA SER A 62 -21.55 2.67 13.63
C SER A 62 -22.35 2.95 12.37
N SER A 63 -22.24 4.18 11.88
CA SER A 63 -22.85 4.57 10.61
C SER A 63 -22.42 3.62 9.49
N PRO A 64 -23.34 3.22 8.58
CA PRO A 64 -23.00 2.38 7.45
C PRO A 64 -22.29 3.23 6.40
N VAL A 65 -20.96 3.31 6.45
CA VAL A 65 -20.19 3.71 5.26
C VAL A 65 -20.28 2.51 4.33
N ALA A 66 -21.03 2.63 3.23
CA ALA A 66 -21.08 1.60 2.20
C ALA A 66 -19.64 1.18 1.83
N PRO A 67 -19.36 -0.13 1.68
CA PRO A 67 -17.99 -0.58 1.45
C PRO A 67 -17.50 -0.04 0.11
N VAL A 68 -16.48 0.81 0.16
CA VAL A 68 -15.78 1.30 -1.03
C VAL A 68 -15.21 0.10 -1.78
N HIS A 69 -15.47 0.04 -3.09
CA HIS A 69 -15.12 -1.09 -3.95
C HIS A 69 -14.54 -0.64 -5.28
N SER A 70 -14.20 -1.59 -6.17
CA SER A 70 -13.55 -1.30 -7.46
C SER A 70 -14.34 -0.33 -8.36
N LYS A 71 -15.68 -0.34 -8.28
CA LYS A 71 -16.58 0.56 -9.03
C LYS A 71 -16.86 1.91 -8.34
N SER A 72 -16.33 2.14 -7.14
CA SER A 72 -16.54 3.41 -6.43
C SER A 72 -15.86 4.56 -7.15
N SER A 73 -16.40 5.76 -6.97
CA SER A 73 -15.84 6.99 -7.53
C SER A 73 -14.43 7.25 -7.01
N SER A 74 -13.65 8.03 -7.76
CA SER A 74 -12.33 8.48 -7.31
C SER A 74 -12.42 9.22 -5.97
N LYS A 75 -13.47 10.02 -5.75
CA LYS A 75 -13.69 10.75 -4.50
C LYS A 75 -13.85 9.82 -3.31
N GLU A 76 -14.64 8.75 -3.42
CA GLU A 76 -14.82 7.76 -2.35
C GLU A 76 -13.53 6.98 -2.07
N LYS A 77 -12.78 6.61 -3.11
CA LYS A 77 -11.49 5.92 -2.97
C LYS A 77 -10.44 6.80 -2.28
N ILE A 78 -10.37 8.08 -2.66
CA ILE A 78 -9.49 9.07 -2.00
C ILE A 78 -9.90 9.24 -0.55
N ALA A 79 -11.20 9.40 -0.26
CA ALA A 79 -11.70 9.55 1.10
C ALA A 79 -11.35 8.32 1.97
N LEU A 80 -11.50 7.10 1.43
CA LEU A 80 -11.08 5.89 2.13
C LEU A 80 -9.56 5.87 2.38
N PHE A 81 -8.76 6.15 1.35
CA PHE A 81 -7.30 6.16 1.48
C PHE A 81 -6.82 7.14 2.56
N ARG A 82 -7.36 8.37 2.54
CA ARG A 82 -7.11 9.37 3.58
C ARG A 82 -7.57 8.92 4.96
N LYS A 83 -8.71 8.22 5.04
CA LYS A 83 -9.25 7.72 6.31
C LYS A 83 -8.33 6.67 6.94
N LEU A 84 -7.71 5.81 6.13
CA LEU A 84 -6.82 4.73 6.57
C LEU A 84 -5.40 5.24 6.84
N PHE A 85 -4.77 5.86 5.85
CA PHE A 85 -3.37 6.29 5.90
C PHE A 85 -3.22 7.74 6.37
N ARG A 86 -3.71 8.02 7.58
CA ARG A 86 -3.60 9.34 8.20
C ARG A 86 -2.20 9.57 8.75
N GLY A 87 -1.61 10.69 8.39
CA GLY A 87 -0.33 11.15 8.91
C GLY A 87 -0.25 12.66 8.81
N ARG A 88 0.95 13.20 8.61
CA ARG A 88 1.14 14.64 8.37
C ARG A 88 0.44 15.07 7.08
N GLU A 89 -0.38 16.13 7.17
CA GLU A 89 -1.05 16.72 6.00
C GLU A 89 -0.29 17.91 5.41
N ASP A 90 0.66 18.49 6.14
CA ASP A 90 1.45 19.63 5.68
C ASP A 90 2.67 19.23 4.83
N VAL A 91 2.96 17.94 4.73
CA VAL A 91 4.04 17.39 3.91
C VAL A 91 3.86 15.90 3.64
N TYR A 92 4.29 15.46 2.47
CA TYR A 92 4.38 14.04 2.11
C TYR A 92 5.75 13.72 1.47
N PRO A 93 6.28 12.49 1.65
CA PRO A 93 7.44 12.02 0.91
C PRO A 93 7.05 11.62 -0.51
N LYS A 94 7.83 12.05 -1.50
CA LYS A 94 7.72 11.64 -2.90
C LYS A 94 8.88 10.72 -3.25
N LEU A 95 8.59 9.61 -3.94
CA LEU A 95 9.60 8.73 -4.50
C LEU A 95 10.31 9.44 -5.66
N TRP A 96 11.63 9.35 -5.68
CA TRP A 96 12.46 9.64 -6.85
C TRP A 96 13.25 8.41 -7.23
N GLU A 97 13.55 8.28 -8.52
CA GLU A 97 14.38 7.25 -9.09
C GLU A 97 15.37 7.94 -10.05
N ASN A 98 16.63 7.55 -10.02
CA ASN A 98 17.63 8.07 -10.95
C ASN A 98 17.94 7.05 -12.06
N GLN A 99 18.67 7.49 -13.08
CA GLN A 99 19.04 6.65 -14.23
C GLN A 99 19.94 5.46 -13.85
N ASN A 100 20.62 5.53 -12.70
CA ASN A 100 21.50 4.47 -12.20
C ASN A 100 20.75 3.39 -11.40
N GLY A 101 19.41 3.47 -11.34
CA GLY A 101 18.59 2.52 -10.59
C GLY A 101 18.48 2.81 -9.09
N ASN A 102 19.12 3.86 -8.58
CA ASN A 102 18.95 4.26 -7.19
C ASN A 102 17.60 4.96 -7.03
N SER A 103 16.93 4.66 -5.92
CA SER A 103 15.66 5.26 -5.57
C SER A 103 15.66 5.72 -4.12
N GLY A 104 14.73 6.60 -3.78
CA GLY A 104 14.53 7.03 -2.42
C GLY A 104 13.35 7.96 -2.28
N TYR A 105 13.06 8.33 -1.03
CA TYR A 105 11.99 9.26 -0.72
C TYR A 105 12.55 10.61 -0.30
N THR A 106 11.92 11.69 -0.76
CA THR A 106 12.26 13.06 -0.36
C THR A 106 10.99 13.85 -0.05
N PRO A 107 10.99 14.76 0.94
CA PRO A 107 9.83 15.62 1.19
C PRO A 107 9.46 16.44 -0.05
N ALA A 108 8.20 16.43 -0.45
CA ALA A 108 7.70 17.25 -1.54
C ALA A 108 7.93 18.75 -1.26
N CYS A 109 8.51 19.46 -2.23
CA CYS A 109 8.90 20.86 -2.06
C CYS A 109 8.57 21.67 -3.32
N ALA A 110 7.84 22.77 -3.17
CA ALA A 110 7.44 23.66 -4.28
C ALA A 110 8.63 24.36 -4.93
N ASN A 111 9.75 24.46 -4.23
CA ASN A 111 10.99 25.06 -4.71
C ASN A 111 11.98 24.02 -5.25
N GLU A 112 11.64 22.74 -5.26
CA GLU A 112 12.55 21.68 -5.71
C GLU A 112 13.10 21.97 -7.13
N TRP A 113 14.42 21.86 -7.29
CA TRP A 113 15.18 22.16 -8.50
C TRP A 113 15.06 23.59 -9.09
N LYS A 114 14.32 24.51 -8.45
CA LYS A 114 14.22 25.91 -8.90
C LYS A 114 15.47 26.70 -8.45
N ARG A 115 16.27 27.17 -9.39
CA ARG A 115 17.41 28.09 -9.11
C ARG A 115 16.91 29.55 -9.08
N PRO A 116 17.47 30.42 -8.21
CA PRO A 116 18.52 30.18 -7.20
C PRO A 116 17.99 29.60 -5.88
N LEU A 117 16.68 29.39 -5.73
CA LEU A 117 16.02 29.04 -4.47
C LEU A 117 16.52 27.73 -3.86
N CYS A 118 16.64 26.67 -4.66
CA CYS A 118 17.02 25.34 -4.21
C CYS A 118 18.52 25.08 -4.40
N GLY A 119 19.16 24.69 -3.31
CA GLY A 119 20.59 24.36 -3.27
C GLY A 119 20.94 22.93 -3.69
N LYS A 120 19.98 22.08 -4.10
CA LYS A 120 20.27 20.72 -4.57
C LYS A 120 21.25 20.74 -5.77
N PRO A 121 22.13 19.74 -5.92
CA PRO A 121 22.38 18.63 -4.99
C PRO A 121 23.30 18.99 -3.81
N LYS A 122 23.89 20.19 -3.78
CA LYS A 122 24.91 20.61 -2.80
C LYS A 122 24.35 20.76 -1.38
N VAL A 123 23.10 21.20 -1.23
CA VAL A 123 22.44 21.40 0.07
C VAL A 123 21.36 20.35 0.28
N LYS A 124 21.39 19.67 1.44
CA LYS A 124 20.35 18.72 1.85
C LYS A 124 19.03 19.46 2.10
N CYS A 125 17.89 18.87 1.70
CA CYS A 125 16.57 19.48 1.90
C CYS A 125 16.28 19.87 3.35
N ALA A 126 16.75 19.08 4.33
CA ALA A 126 16.56 19.37 5.75
C ALA A 126 17.25 20.67 6.22
N GLN A 127 18.27 21.14 5.48
CA GLN A 127 19.09 22.32 5.80
C GLN A 127 18.82 23.48 4.82
N CYS A 128 17.83 23.34 3.92
CA CYS A 128 17.54 24.36 2.91
C CYS A 128 16.68 25.48 3.52
N ALA A 129 17.21 26.72 3.52
CA ALA A 129 16.49 27.90 4.02
C ALA A 129 15.24 28.25 3.18
N ASN A 130 15.27 27.95 1.87
CA ASN A 130 14.14 28.18 0.95
C ASN A 130 13.25 26.93 0.80
N ARG A 131 13.23 26.03 1.78
CA ARG A 131 12.37 24.85 1.75
C ARG A 131 10.91 25.28 1.85
N SER A 132 10.12 24.96 0.83
CA SER A 132 8.68 25.23 0.79
C SER A 132 7.94 23.90 0.68
N LEU A 133 7.54 23.33 1.81
CA LEU A 133 6.84 22.03 1.85
C LEU A 133 5.46 22.11 1.20
N VAL A 134 5.06 21.04 0.52
CA VAL A 134 3.78 20.95 -0.18
C VAL A 134 2.80 20.10 0.63
N PRO A 135 1.58 20.59 0.92
CA PRO A 135 0.57 19.84 1.65
C PRO A 135 0.02 18.67 0.83
N LEU A 136 -0.46 17.63 1.52
CA LEU A 136 -1.07 16.44 0.93
C LEU A 136 -2.53 16.73 0.52
N SER A 137 -2.72 17.11 -0.74
CA SER A 137 -4.04 17.36 -1.32
C SER A 137 -4.70 16.09 -1.89
N ASP A 138 -6.00 16.17 -2.14
CA ASP A 138 -6.74 15.09 -2.81
C ASP A 138 -6.22 14.82 -4.22
N GLN A 139 -5.74 15.86 -4.92
CA GLN A 139 -5.10 15.71 -6.22
C GLN A 139 -3.79 14.90 -6.13
N VAL A 140 -2.99 15.14 -5.09
CA VAL A 140 -1.76 14.37 -4.85
C VAL A 140 -2.06 12.88 -4.62
N ILE A 141 -3.12 12.59 -3.86
CA ILE A 141 -3.57 11.21 -3.61
C ILE A 141 -4.15 10.59 -4.88
N TYR A 142 -4.95 11.35 -5.64
CA TYR A 142 -5.46 10.90 -6.93
C TYR A 142 -4.31 10.50 -7.86
N ASP A 143 -3.31 11.36 -8.03
CA ASP A 143 -2.17 11.09 -8.90
C ASP A 143 -1.34 9.90 -8.40
N HIS A 144 -1.33 9.65 -7.08
CA HIS A 144 -0.74 8.44 -6.51
C HIS A 144 -1.51 7.17 -6.89
N LEU A 145 -2.82 7.16 -6.62
CA LEU A 145 -3.68 6.02 -6.91
C LEU A 145 -3.82 5.74 -8.42
N ALA A 146 -3.67 6.77 -9.25
CA ALA A 146 -3.63 6.67 -10.70
C ALA A 146 -2.26 6.23 -11.26
N GLY A 147 -1.26 6.01 -10.41
CA GLY A 147 0.08 5.56 -10.81
C GLY A 147 0.95 6.64 -11.48
N LYS A 148 0.55 7.92 -11.44
CA LYS A 148 1.33 9.02 -12.02
C LYS A 148 2.52 9.41 -11.14
N GLN A 149 2.42 9.14 -9.84
CA GLN A 149 3.50 9.34 -8.88
C GLN A 149 3.42 8.33 -7.74
N THR A 150 4.54 8.08 -7.07
CA THR A 150 4.54 7.31 -5.83
C THR A 150 4.85 8.25 -4.67
N ILE A 151 3.95 8.29 -3.70
CA ILE A 151 4.13 9.03 -2.45
C ILE A 151 4.14 8.03 -1.29
N GLY A 152 4.72 8.43 -0.17
CA GLY A 152 4.51 7.76 1.10
C GLY A 152 3.71 8.64 2.05
N VAL A 153 3.74 8.28 3.32
CA VAL A 153 3.11 9.01 4.41
C VAL A 153 4.13 9.22 5.54
N TYR A 154 4.09 10.37 6.21
CA TYR A 154 4.78 10.56 7.48
C TYR A 154 3.79 10.24 8.62
N PRO A 155 3.86 9.05 9.25
CA PRO A 155 2.82 8.58 10.17
C PRO A 155 2.82 9.29 11.53
N LEU A 156 3.97 9.82 11.94
CA LEU A 156 4.13 10.50 13.23
C LEU A 156 3.65 11.96 13.13
N LEU A 157 2.64 12.29 13.93
CA LEU A 157 2.11 13.63 14.05
C LEU A 157 3.00 14.52 14.95
N ARG A 158 2.73 15.83 14.98
CA ARG A 158 3.53 16.79 15.74
C ARG A 158 3.39 16.65 17.25
N ASP A 159 2.27 16.07 17.70
CA ASP A 159 1.96 15.74 19.09
C ASP A 159 2.39 14.31 19.46
N GLU A 160 3.27 13.70 18.66
CA GLU A 160 3.81 12.35 18.86
C GLU A 160 2.77 11.23 18.83
N THR A 161 1.59 11.50 18.26
CA THR A 161 0.56 10.49 18.00
C THR A 161 0.64 9.90 16.59
N CYS A 162 -0.02 8.76 16.37
CA CYS A 162 -0.20 8.14 15.07
C CYS A 162 -1.60 7.53 14.94
N TRP A 163 -2.00 7.24 13.70
CA TRP A 163 -3.32 6.67 13.37
C TRP A 163 -3.28 5.21 12.97
N PHE A 164 -2.09 4.66 12.79
CA PHE A 164 -1.91 3.27 12.45
C PHE A 164 -0.58 2.74 12.96
N LEU A 165 -0.49 1.42 13.03
CA LEU A 165 0.74 0.66 13.20
C LEU A 165 0.98 -0.16 11.93
N ALA A 166 2.22 -0.16 11.47
CA ALA A 166 2.70 -1.03 10.40
C ALA A 166 3.73 -1.98 11.00
N ALA A 167 3.48 -3.29 10.89
CA ALA A 167 4.48 -4.32 11.14
C ALA A 167 5.04 -4.75 9.78
N ASP A 168 6.35 -4.56 9.60
CA ASP A 168 7.07 -4.84 8.37
C ASP A 168 7.73 -6.21 8.46
N PHE A 169 7.43 -7.08 7.49
CA PHE A 169 7.97 -8.43 7.38
C PHE A 169 8.75 -8.53 6.08
N ASP A 170 10.02 -8.91 6.18
CA ASP A 170 10.95 -9.01 5.05
C ASP A 170 11.52 -10.43 4.95
N LYS A 171 12.20 -10.71 3.83
CA LYS A 171 13.03 -11.92 3.57
C LYS A 171 12.21 -13.18 3.28
N GLU A 172 12.89 -14.33 3.23
CA GLU A 172 12.37 -15.58 2.67
C GLU A 172 11.06 -16.06 3.31
N LEU A 173 10.84 -15.82 4.60
CA LEU A 173 9.68 -16.30 5.36
C LEU A 173 8.67 -15.20 5.70
N TRP A 174 8.71 -14.06 4.99
CA TRP A 174 7.85 -12.91 5.30
C TRP A 174 6.36 -13.28 5.29
N HIS A 175 5.97 -14.21 4.41
CA HIS A 175 4.56 -14.60 4.24
C HIS A 175 4.09 -15.45 5.42
N GLU A 176 4.89 -16.43 5.84
CA GLU A 176 4.64 -17.26 7.02
C GLU A 176 4.58 -16.40 8.28
N ASP A 177 5.58 -15.56 8.50
CA ASP A 177 5.69 -14.69 9.68
C ASP A 177 4.52 -13.71 9.76
N ALA A 178 4.18 -13.05 8.64
CA ALA A 178 3.03 -12.15 8.58
C ALA A 178 1.70 -12.88 8.80
N SER A 179 1.57 -14.13 8.33
CA SER A 179 0.38 -14.95 8.57
C SER A 179 0.24 -15.33 10.03
N VAL A 180 1.33 -15.74 10.70
CA VAL A 180 1.33 -16.03 12.14
C VAL A 180 0.96 -14.79 12.94
N PHE A 181 1.57 -13.65 12.64
CA PHE A 181 1.26 -12.38 13.30
C PHE A 181 -0.23 -12.00 13.15
N ARG A 182 -0.77 -12.11 11.92
CA ARG A 182 -2.19 -11.89 11.65
C ARG A 182 -3.09 -12.83 12.45
N ASP A 183 -2.69 -14.10 12.60
CA ASP A 183 -3.45 -15.10 13.33
C ASP A 183 -3.47 -14.83 14.84
N VAL A 184 -2.37 -14.34 15.41
CA VAL A 184 -2.32 -13.84 16.80
C VAL A 184 -3.24 -12.63 16.96
N CYS A 185 -3.15 -11.64 16.06
CA CYS A 185 -4.05 -10.49 16.07
C CYS A 185 -5.53 -10.91 16.02
N ARG A 186 -5.87 -11.87 15.16
CA ARG A 186 -7.24 -12.43 15.06
C ARG A 186 -7.70 -13.05 16.38
N LYS A 187 -6.85 -13.83 17.05
CA LYS A 187 -7.16 -14.43 18.36
C LYS A 187 -7.37 -13.37 19.45
N MET A 188 -6.66 -12.24 19.35
CA MET A 188 -6.81 -11.09 20.25
C MET A 188 -7.98 -10.17 19.88
N GLY A 189 -8.73 -10.46 18.81
CA GLY A 189 -9.82 -9.62 18.34
C GLY A 189 -9.37 -8.30 17.69
N VAL A 190 -8.12 -8.23 17.20
CA VAL A 190 -7.53 -7.04 16.58
C VAL A 190 -7.65 -7.14 15.06
N PRO A 191 -8.39 -6.22 14.39
CA PRO A 191 -8.49 -6.21 12.93
C PRO A 191 -7.18 -5.78 12.27
N THR A 192 -6.78 -6.49 11.22
CA THR A 192 -5.54 -6.23 10.47
C THR A 192 -5.76 -6.32 8.96
N ALA A 193 -4.96 -5.58 8.18
CA ALA A 193 -4.87 -5.75 6.73
C ALA A 193 -3.45 -6.15 6.33
N LEU A 194 -3.31 -7.18 5.49
CA LEU A 194 -2.02 -7.62 4.94
C LEU A 194 -1.85 -7.05 3.53
N GLU A 195 -0.71 -6.41 3.27
CA GLU A 195 -0.31 -5.90 1.96
C GLU A 195 1.06 -6.45 1.59
N ARG A 196 1.20 -6.98 0.37
CA ARG A 196 2.49 -7.40 -0.15
C ARG A 196 3.28 -6.18 -0.62
N SER A 197 4.53 -6.06 -0.22
CA SER A 197 5.37 -4.91 -0.54
C SER A 197 5.62 -4.80 -2.05
N ARG A 198 6.03 -3.59 -2.48
CA ARG A 198 6.35 -3.30 -3.89
C ARG A 198 7.45 -4.19 -4.45
N SER A 199 8.45 -4.56 -3.64
CA SER A 199 9.54 -5.45 -4.08
C SER A 199 9.06 -6.89 -4.30
N GLY A 200 7.95 -7.28 -3.68
CA GLY A 200 7.46 -8.65 -3.63
C GLY A 200 8.21 -9.55 -2.64
N ASN A 201 9.26 -9.05 -1.99
CA ASN A 201 10.11 -9.80 -1.05
C ASN A 201 9.81 -9.46 0.42
N GLY A 202 8.58 -9.01 0.68
CA GLY A 202 8.11 -8.61 2.00
C GLY A 202 6.63 -8.27 1.98
N GLY A 203 6.11 -7.92 3.15
CA GLY A 203 4.73 -7.49 3.32
C GLY A 203 4.55 -6.72 4.62
N HIS A 204 3.54 -5.87 4.63
CA HIS A 204 3.17 -5.08 5.80
C HIS A 204 1.84 -5.58 6.36
N VAL A 205 1.78 -5.77 7.67
CA VAL A 205 0.53 -5.92 8.40
C VAL A 205 0.16 -4.56 9.00
N TRP A 206 -0.99 -4.04 8.58
CA TRP A 206 -1.52 -2.75 8.98
C TRP A 206 -2.60 -2.90 10.06
N ILE A 207 -2.50 -2.09 11.11
CA ILE A 207 -3.51 -1.93 12.16
C ILE A 207 -3.92 -0.45 12.20
N PHE A 208 -5.20 -0.16 11.98
CA PHE A 208 -5.73 1.21 11.96
C PHE A 208 -6.47 1.54 13.24
N PHE A 209 -6.15 2.66 13.87
CA PHE A 209 -6.79 3.13 15.10
C PHE A 209 -7.99 4.02 14.80
N GLN A 210 -9.03 3.95 15.64
CA GLN A 210 -10.22 4.79 15.51
C GLN A 210 -9.99 6.24 15.96
N ALA A 211 -8.97 6.46 16.79
CA ALA A 211 -8.54 7.74 17.36
C ALA A 211 -7.00 7.81 17.32
N PRO A 212 -6.39 9.00 17.38
CA PRO A 212 -4.93 9.11 17.44
C PRO A 212 -4.40 8.47 18.73
N VAL A 213 -3.36 7.66 18.61
CA VAL A 213 -2.72 6.94 19.73
C VAL A 213 -1.30 7.45 19.89
N PRO A 214 -0.79 7.67 21.12
CA PRO A 214 0.63 7.97 21.33
C PRO A 214 1.51 6.92 20.65
N ALA A 215 2.46 7.33 19.83
CA ALA A 215 3.27 6.41 19.01
C ALA A 215 4.04 5.40 19.87
N ALA A 216 4.48 5.80 21.07
CA ALA A 216 5.11 4.91 22.05
C ALA A 216 4.17 3.77 22.50
N THR A 217 2.89 4.08 22.71
CA THR A 217 1.87 3.09 23.08
C THR A 217 1.55 2.16 21.91
N ALA A 218 1.37 2.71 20.69
CA ALA A 218 1.19 1.90 19.50
C ALA A 218 2.37 0.92 19.31
N ARG A 219 3.61 1.40 19.48
CA ARG A 219 4.82 0.56 19.38
C ARG A 219 4.87 -0.53 20.45
N ARG A 220 4.57 -0.21 21.71
CA ARG A 220 4.49 -1.23 22.79
C ARG A 220 3.43 -2.28 22.48
N PHE A 221 2.26 -1.86 22.01
CA PHE A 221 1.21 -2.76 21.59
C PHE A 221 1.67 -3.72 20.48
N GLY A 222 2.37 -3.20 19.45
CA GLY A 222 2.97 -4.04 18.42
C GLY A 222 3.95 -5.09 18.97
N TYR A 223 4.81 -4.71 19.92
CA TYR A 223 5.70 -5.66 20.58
C TYR A 223 4.96 -6.71 21.42
N SER A 224 3.85 -6.35 22.07
CA SER A 224 3.03 -7.29 22.84
C SER A 224 2.35 -8.35 21.97
N ILE A 225 2.15 -8.10 20.67
CA ILE A 225 1.62 -9.11 19.73
C ILE A 225 2.72 -10.12 19.35
N LEU A 226 4.00 -9.70 19.38
CA LEU A 226 5.14 -10.55 19.03
C LEU A 226 5.67 -11.39 20.22
N ALA A 227 5.16 -11.13 21.43
CA ALA A 227 5.57 -11.79 22.67
C ALA A 227 4.79 -13.10 22.89
#